data_AF-A0A2U3P396-F1
#
_entry.id   AF-A0A2U3P396-F1
#
_cell.length_a   1.000
_cell.length_b   1.000
_cell.length_c   1.000
_cell.angle_alpha   90.00
_cell.angle_beta   90.00
_cell.angle_gamma   90.00
#
_symmetry.space_group_name_H-M   'P 1'
#
loop_
_entity.id
_entity.type
_entity.pdbx_description
1 polymer ?
#
loop_
_entity_poly.entity_id
_entity_poly.type
_entity_poly.pdbx_seq_one_letter_code
_entity_poly.pdbx_strand_id
1 'polypeptide(L)'
;MATTGEAWCDMGIQDWTDASQIHPSKIRVGDVIGTLRPTQLRLTVKMISGPQTTPRRWTFFGRDDSGQQHTSTFGEDEMVRRYAKAS
;
A
#
# COMPACT_ATOMS: atom_id res chain seq x y z
N MET A 1 6.33 40.18 -15.35
CA MET A 1 5.18 40.15 -14.42
C MET A 1 4.92 38.71 -14.08
N ALA A 2 5.04 38.37 -12.79
CA ALA A 2 4.95 37.01 -12.30
C ALA A 2 3.50 36.54 -12.28
N THR A 3 3.24 35.32 -12.75
CA THR A 3 2.15 34.50 -12.23
C THR A 3 2.65 33.06 -12.26
N THR A 4 3.36 32.69 -11.19
CA THR A 4 3.48 31.31 -10.75
C THR A 4 2.06 30.86 -10.42
N GLY A 5 1.39 30.26 -11.40
CA GLY A 5 0.11 29.58 -11.23
C GLY A 5 0.37 28.32 -10.42
N GLU A 6 -0.10 28.37 -9.19
CA GLU A 6 0.19 27.47 -8.09
C GLU A 6 0.06 25.99 -8.45
N ALA A 7 0.96 25.20 -7.88
CA ALA A 7 0.87 23.77 -7.81
C ALA A 7 -0.52 23.39 -7.29
N TRP A 8 -1.34 22.85 -8.18
CA TRP A 8 -2.43 21.99 -7.76
C TRP A 8 -1.76 20.77 -7.14
N CYS A 9 -1.53 20.84 -5.82
CA CYS A 9 -1.43 19.66 -4.98
C CYS A 9 -2.80 18.98 -5.05
N ASP A 10 -3.08 18.37 -6.21
CA ASP A 10 -4.12 17.38 -6.34
C ASP A 10 -3.69 16.25 -5.41
N MET A 11 -4.22 16.28 -4.20
CA MET A 11 -4.17 15.21 -3.21
C MET A 11 -5.05 14.04 -3.72
N GLY A 12 -4.90 13.73 -5.01
CA GLY A 12 -5.61 12.71 -5.75
C GLY A 12 -4.94 11.40 -5.41
N ILE A 13 -5.61 10.66 -4.53
CA ILE A 13 -5.76 9.21 -4.63
C ILE A 13 -4.77 8.61 -5.63
N GLN A 14 -3.56 8.26 -5.16
CA GLN A 14 -2.48 7.83 -6.03
C GLN A 14 -2.97 6.70 -6.93
N ASP A 15 -2.88 6.92 -8.26
CA ASP A 15 -3.36 5.96 -9.26
C ASP A 15 -2.63 4.64 -9.06
N TRP A 16 -3.29 3.52 -9.33
CA TRP A 16 -2.67 2.20 -9.22
C TRP A 16 -1.32 2.16 -9.95
N THR A 17 -1.22 2.85 -11.09
CA THR A 17 -0.02 2.93 -11.95
C THR A 17 1.15 3.69 -11.29
N ASP A 18 0.87 4.66 -10.43
CA ASP A 18 1.88 5.48 -9.72
C ASP A 18 2.37 4.83 -8.42
N ALA A 19 1.63 3.84 -7.90
CA ALA A 19 2.00 3.14 -6.69
C ALA A 19 3.30 2.32 -6.86
N SER A 20 4.27 2.60 -6.00
CA SER A 20 5.57 1.93 -6.02
C SER A 20 5.44 0.45 -5.66
N GLN A 21 6.01 -0.42 -6.50
CA GLN A 21 6.16 -1.84 -6.17
C GLN A 21 7.31 -2.01 -5.19
N ILE A 22 6.99 -2.58 -4.04
CA ILE A 22 7.89 -2.67 -2.91
C ILE A 22 7.81 -4.08 -2.31
N HIS A 23 8.95 -4.55 -1.83
CA HIS A 23 9.04 -5.83 -1.16
C HIS A 23 8.27 -5.80 0.18
N PRO A 24 7.50 -6.84 0.54
CA PRO A 24 6.67 -6.88 1.75
C PRO A 24 7.45 -6.58 3.03
N SER A 25 8.74 -6.95 3.09
CA SER A 25 9.63 -6.63 4.22
C SER A 25 9.81 -5.14 4.52
N LYS A 26 9.54 -4.24 3.56
CA LYS A 26 9.67 -2.78 3.74
C LYS A 26 8.36 -2.10 4.14
N ILE A 27 7.24 -2.82 4.14
CA ILE A 27 5.94 -2.31 4.56
C ILE A 27 5.90 -2.13 6.08
N ARG A 28 5.23 -1.07 6.55
CA ARG A 28 5.04 -0.80 7.97
C ARG A 28 3.56 -0.67 8.32
N VAL A 29 3.25 -0.81 9.61
CA VAL A 29 1.91 -0.51 10.12
C VAL A 29 1.61 0.98 9.86
N GLY A 30 0.43 1.25 9.32
CA GLY A 30 -0.01 2.58 8.89
C GLY A 30 0.16 2.84 7.39
N ASP A 31 0.92 2.02 6.67
CA ASP A 31 1.03 2.12 5.22
C ASP A 31 -0.27 1.73 4.52
N VAL A 32 -0.54 2.38 3.38
CA VAL A 32 -1.63 1.99 2.49
C VAL A 32 -1.03 1.13 1.39
N ILE A 33 -1.43 -0.13 1.35
CA ILE A 33 -0.99 -1.09 0.35
C ILE A 33 -2.16 -1.54 -0.53
N GLY A 34 -1.86 -2.05 -1.71
CA GLY A 34 -2.83 -2.78 -2.52
C GLY A 34 -2.19 -3.99 -3.17
N THR A 35 -3.05 -4.79 -3.77
CA THR A 35 -2.60 -6.00 -4.48
C THR A 35 -2.03 -5.61 -5.85
N LEU A 36 -1.21 -6.50 -6.42
CA LEU A 36 -0.72 -6.37 -7.80
C LEU A 36 -1.84 -6.48 -8.85
N ARG A 37 -3.04 -6.93 -8.44
CA ARG A 37 -4.19 -6.94 -9.34
C ARG A 37 -4.69 -5.50 -9.51
N PRO A 38 -5.29 -5.16 -10.67
CA PRO A 38 -5.92 -3.87 -10.92
C PRO A 38 -7.23 -3.74 -10.13
N THR A 39 -7.16 -3.97 -8.83
CA THR A 39 -8.25 -3.75 -7.89
C THR A 39 -8.02 -2.39 -7.26
N GLN A 40 -9.06 -1.56 -7.22
CA GLN A 40 -9.04 -0.29 -6.47
C GLN A 40 -9.01 -0.50 -4.94
N LEU A 41 -8.84 -1.74 -4.47
CA LEU A 41 -8.81 -2.10 -3.07
C LEU A 41 -7.50 -1.61 -2.44
N ARG A 42 -7.62 -0.54 -1.64
CA ARG A 42 -6.55 0.02 -0.82
C ARG A 42 -6.74 -0.43 0.61
N LEU A 43 -5.71 -1.04 1.17
CA LEU A 43 -5.71 -1.60 2.51
C LEU A 43 -4.74 -0.79 3.37
N THR A 44 -5.27 -0.15 4.40
CA THR A 44 -4.44 0.45 5.45
C THR A 44 -3.94 -0.65 6.35
N VAL A 45 -2.64 -0.94 6.33
CA VAL A 45 -1.99 -1.95 7.15
C VAL A 45 -2.16 -1.59 8.63
N LYS A 46 -2.84 -2.44 9.38
CA LYS A 46 -3.02 -2.31 10.83
C LYS A 46 -2.09 -3.24 11.60
N MET A 47 -1.75 -4.38 11.02
CA MET A 47 -0.87 -5.35 11.65
C MET A 47 -0.07 -6.08 10.59
N ILE A 48 1.17 -6.40 10.94
CA ILE A 48 2.07 -7.23 10.13
C ILE A 48 2.47 -8.40 11.02
N SER A 49 2.07 -9.60 10.64
CA SER A 49 2.64 -10.79 11.26
C SER A 49 4.07 -10.94 10.72
N GLY A 50 5.03 -10.98 11.64
CA GLY A 50 6.45 -11.15 11.31
C GLY A 50 6.69 -12.43 10.52
N PRO A 51 7.83 -12.52 9.80
CA PRO A 51 8.08 -13.62 8.88
C PRO A 51 7.99 -14.95 9.61
N GLN A 52 6.92 -15.71 9.36
CA GLN A 52 6.86 -17.08 9.83
C GLN A 52 7.91 -17.90 9.07
N THR A 53 8.56 -18.79 9.80
CA THR A 53 9.72 -19.58 9.40
C THR A 53 9.55 -20.20 8.01
N THR A 54 10.69 -20.26 7.30
CA THR A 54 10.91 -20.70 5.92
C THR A 54 9.76 -21.51 5.28
N PRO A 55 9.13 -21.02 4.19
CA PRO A 55 9.49 -19.81 3.43
C PRO A 55 9.02 -18.52 4.11
N ARG A 56 9.84 -17.47 3.98
CA ARG A 56 9.63 -16.16 4.61
C ARG A 56 8.34 -15.54 4.05
N ARG A 57 7.29 -15.49 4.86
CA ARG A 57 5.98 -14.93 4.49
C ARG A 57 5.57 -13.81 5.42
N TRP A 58 5.05 -12.73 4.85
CA TRP A 58 4.49 -11.61 5.59
C TRP A 58 2.98 -11.63 5.44
N THR A 59 2.28 -11.70 6.58
CA THR A 59 0.83 -11.58 6.60
C THR A 59 0.46 -10.17 7.02
N PHE A 60 -0.14 -9.42 6.10
CA PHE A 60 -0.68 -8.10 6.36
C PHE A 60 -2.16 -8.20 6.70
N PHE A 61 -2.53 -7.59 7.81
CA PHE A 61 -3.91 -7.36 8.17
C PHE A 61 -4.17 -5.89 7.97
N GLY A 62 -4.97 -5.58 6.94
CA GLY A 62 -5.35 -4.22 6.60
C GLY A 62 -6.85 -4.02 6.73
N ARG A 63 -7.26 -2.75 6.77
CA ARG A 63 -8.67 -2.37 6.56
C ARG A 63 -8.82 -1.61 5.27
N ASP A 64 -9.83 -1.93 4.50
CA ASP A 64 -10.24 -1.12 3.36
C ASP A 64 -11.06 0.10 3.79
N ASP A 65 -11.45 0.92 2.81
CA ASP A 65 -12.22 2.15 3.00
C ASP A 65 -13.63 1.92 3.58
N SER A 66 -14.28 0.80 3.27
CA SER A 66 -15.54 0.37 3.87
C SER A 66 -15.38 -0.17 5.29
N GLY A 67 -14.15 -0.20 5.82
CA GLY A 67 -13.84 -0.67 7.17
C GLY A 67 -13.79 -2.19 7.32
N GLN A 68 -13.90 -2.95 6.22
CA GLN A 68 -13.76 -4.39 6.24
C GLN A 68 -12.28 -4.77 6.45
N GLN A 69 -12.07 -5.88 7.17
CA GLN A 69 -10.73 -6.36 7.48
C GLN A 69 -10.33 -7.37 6.41
N HIS A 70 -9.18 -7.11 5.79
CA HIS A 70 -8.59 -7.98 4.79
C HIS A 70 -7.26 -8.52 5.30
N THR A 71 -7.05 -9.81 5.06
CA THR A 71 -5.81 -10.49 5.32
C THR A 71 -5.16 -10.84 3.99
N SER A 72 -3.91 -10.46 3.79
CA SER A 72 -3.14 -10.81 2.60
C SER A 72 -1.78 -11.33 3.02
N THR A 73 -1.41 -12.49 2.50
CA THR A 73 -0.14 -13.15 2.78
C THR A 73 0.72 -13.06 1.53
N PHE A 74 1.96 -12.58 1.68
CA PHE A 74 2.92 -12.47 0.59
C PHE A 74 4.21 -13.20 0.93
N GLY A 75 4.76 -13.92 -0.03
CA GLY A 75 6.08 -14.55 0.05
C GLY A 75 7.23 -13.55 -0.16
N GLU A 76 8.46 -14.07 -0.07
CA GLU A 76 9.70 -13.34 -0.34
C GLU A 76 9.86 -12.94 -1.81
N ASP A 77 9.42 -13.78 -2.75
CA ASP A 77 9.41 -13.44 -4.18
C ASP A 77 8.21 -12.58 -4.61
N GLU A 78 7.29 -12.28 -3.69
CA GLU A 78 6.10 -11.49 -4.01
C GLU A 78 6.31 -10.00 -3.77
N MET A 79 5.69 -9.18 -4.62
CA MET A 79 5.70 -7.73 -4.51
C MET A 79 4.33 -7.20 -4.12
N VAL A 80 4.32 -6.07 -3.41
CA VAL A 80 3.10 -5.33 -3.05
C VAL A 80 3.19 -3.92 -3.58
N ARG A 81 2.04 -3.31 -3.91
CA ARG A 81 2.00 -1.89 -4.27
C ARG A 81 1.77 -1.07 -3.00
N ARG A 82 2.65 -0.12 -2.73
CA ARG A 82 2.48 0.87 -1.66
C ARG A 82 2.03 2.18 -2.29
N TYR A 83 0.89 2.67 -1.81
CA TYR A 83 0.38 3.98 -2.16
C TYR A 83 0.98 5.00 -1.20
N ALA A 84 1.42 6.15 -1.72
CA ALA A 84 1.71 7.30 -0.88
C ALA A 84 0.41 7.72 -0.19
N LYS A 85 0.52 8.11 1.08
CA LYS A 85 -0.56 8.84 1.72
C LYS A 85 -0.79 10.10 0.90
N ALA A 86 -2.02 10.31 0.46
CA ALA A 86 -2.44 11.61 -0.02
C ALA A 86 -2.23 12.58 1.16
N SER A 87 -1.26 13.49 1.02
CA SER A 87 -0.83 14.44 2.04
C SER A 87 -1.62 15.71 1.93
#